data_AF-A0A1H1PWF8-F1
#
_entry.id   AF-A0A1H1PWF8-F1
#
_cell.length_a   1.000
_cell.length_b   1.000
_cell.length_c   1.000
_cell.angle_alpha   90.00
_cell.angle_beta   90.00
_cell.angle_gamma   90.00
#
_symmetry.space_group_name_H-M   'P 1'
#
loop_
_entity.id
_entity.type
_entity.pdbx_description
1 polymer ?
#
loop_
_entity_poly.entity_id
_entity_poly.type
_entity_poly.pdbx_seq_one_letter_code
_entity_poly.pdbx_strand_id
1 'polypeptide(L)'
;MSDMHNENAKLHSYKPHTEDHCRPCPKPPKKNCLIIFTPDQADLFQDLLDGLIASIQISFVPPMGPLPSVLRVLQNLFKEMRLSLREQAALFAATELNITAYEQSDRWSDALIAATSQTLTELYAFSLLACVSSDVKDGWVIRIRMAETNLAGVSGAVPPEISGTVLTFDGGNVETSLSLSTTTGLPTNGAIPIINFTSGSIPVTTTNAGQVVSIELANNVGGNNFAFSMPRQGTLTTLSVSFFPENTTISGGSITVQVQLCRALPDSNLNIPLVAIPGTVASLVPALSGSTKFIGCAVSLDNLNIALNPEDRLALVFTISSSNPKVTPSTLSGTLAGFIAIEPVNAPPTSAGPIIPIASNHTVNLEFGSNGDPLSAGIIGYGFSENQDFVSSGAPINVSSQLVNFTSPLNANGTITQFAAYFSIDGSETTVLEQTTSVYAEIYKYTPATNQISPLPDTFLHVGDFSNTPISIFTPSAHNVKTGLNIAASSGDRFVLVFTVLAAGPLTSGLVIGWASGGISIGPSSS
;
A
#
# COMPACT_ATOMS: atom_id res chain seq x y z
N MET A 1 -0.44 3.33 -50.20
CA MET A 1 -0.69 1.95 -49.76
C MET A 1 -0.46 1.86 -48.25
N SER A 2 -1.10 2.79 -47.55
CA SER A 2 -1.07 3.01 -46.10
C SER A 2 -2.53 3.02 -45.65
N ASP A 3 -2.76 2.69 -44.39
CA ASP A 3 -4.00 2.97 -43.64
C ASP A 3 -5.18 2.01 -43.85
N MET A 4 -5.07 0.78 -43.33
CA MET A 4 -6.29 -0.02 -43.10
C MET A 4 -6.24 -1.05 -41.97
N HIS A 5 -5.36 -0.90 -40.97
CA HIS A 5 -5.31 -1.80 -39.80
C HIS A 5 -5.32 -1.07 -38.45
N ASN A 6 -5.96 0.11 -38.38
CA ASN A 6 -6.13 0.83 -37.13
C ASN A 6 -7.59 1.28 -36.95
N GLU A 7 -8.54 0.35 -37.07
CA GLU A 7 -9.85 0.55 -36.47
C GLU A 7 -9.80 0.07 -35.03
N ASN A 8 -9.80 1.07 -34.15
CA ASN A 8 -10.07 1.01 -32.72
C ASN A 8 -10.90 -0.21 -32.32
N ALA A 9 -10.38 -1.04 -31.42
CA ALA A 9 -11.21 -1.89 -30.58
C ALA A 9 -12.01 -1.00 -29.62
N LYS A 10 -12.99 -0.25 -30.16
CA LYS A 10 -14.07 0.31 -29.37
C LYS A 10 -14.88 -0.88 -28.88
N LEU A 11 -15.12 -0.95 -27.58
CA LEU A 11 -16.15 -1.82 -27.00
C LEU A 11 -17.47 -1.53 -27.74
N HIS A 12 -17.83 -2.35 -28.70
CA HIS A 12 -19.10 -2.23 -29.42
C HIS A 12 -20.22 -2.71 -28.49
N SER A 13 -20.61 -1.85 -27.55
CA SER A 13 -21.85 -2.01 -26.77
C SER A 13 -23.01 -1.54 -27.63
N TYR A 14 -23.64 -2.46 -28.38
CA TYR A 14 -24.86 -2.17 -29.11
C TYR A 14 -26.08 -2.20 -28.16
N LYS A 15 -26.13 -1.24 -27.23
CA LYS A 15 -27.27 -1.05 -26.34
C LYS A 15 -28.07 0.20 -26.76
N PRO A 16 -29.39 0.11 -27.01
CA PRO A 16 -30.23 -1.10 -26.96
C PRO A 16 -29.94 -2.06 -28.12
N HIS A 17 -30.07 -3.37 -27.88
CA HIS A 17 -29.96 -4.37 -28.94
C HIS A 17 -31.16 -4.31 -29.88
N THR A 18 -30.95 -4.65 -31.16
CA THR A 18 -32.00 -4.74 -32.18
C THR A 18 -32.16 -6.19 -32.63
N GLU A 19 -33.24 -6.50 -33.36
CA GLU A 19 -33.41 -7.84 -33.93
C GLU A 19 -32.24 -8.27 -34.81
N ASP A 20 -31.59 -7.34 -35.52
CA ASP A 20 -30.45 -7.63 -36.39
C ASP A 20 -29.21 -8.01 -35.59
N HIS A 21 -29.05 -7.46 -34.38
CA HIS A 21 -27.98 -7.86 -33.45
C HIS A 21 -28.21 -9.27 -32.88
N CYS A 22 -29.47 -9.73 -32.83
CA CYS A 22 -29.87 -11.06 -32.35
C CYS A 22 -30.03 -12.10 -33.46
N ARG A 23 -29.40 -11.87 -34.62
CA ARG A 23 -29.32 -12.83 -35.73
C ARG A 23 -27.88 -13.32 -35.91
N PRO A 24 -27.66 -14.63 -36.15
CA PRO A 24 -26.33 -15.14 -36.43
C PRO A 24 -25.79 -14.58 -37.77
N CYS A 25 -24.49 -14.30 -37.82
CA CYS A 25 -23.84 -13.74 -39.01
C CYS A 25 -24.14 -14.57 -40.29
N PRO A 26 -24.34 -13.91 -41.45
CA PRO A 26 -24.66 -14.58 -42.71
C PRO A 26 -23.49 -15.37 -43.33
N LYS A 27 -22.26 -15.30 -42.77
CA LYS A 27 -21.09 -16.03 -43.30
C LYS A 27 -21.03 -17.48 -42.74
N PRO A 28 -20.88 -18.51 -43.60
CA PRO A 28 -20.89 -19.92 -43.19
C PRO A 28 -19.61 -20.34 -42.43
N PRO A 29 -19.65 -21.41 -41.60
CA PRO A 29 -20.69 -22.44 -41.51
C PRO A 29 -21.78 -22.17 -40.46
N LYS A 30 -23.04 -22.42 -40.85
CA LYS A 30 -24.29 -22.23 -40.08
C LYS A 30 -24.51 -23.21 -38.90
N LYS A 31 -23.47 -23.76 -38.28
CA LYS A 31 -23.62 -24.94 -37.38
C LYS A 31 -23.30 -24.77 -35.89
N ASN A 32 -22.90 -23.59 -35.40
CA ASN A 32 -22.34 -23.51 -34.03
C ASN A 32 -23.05 -22.54 -33.06
N CYS A 33 -24.19 -21.93 -33.43
CA CYS A 33 -25.00 -21.17 -32.46
C CYS A 33 -26.25 -21.98 -32.10
N LEU A 34 -26.50 -22.14 -30.81
CA LEU A 34 -27.57 -22.98 -30.26
C LEU A 34 -28.58 -22.17 -29.44
N ILE A 35 -28.15 -21.02 -28.91
CA ILE A 35 -28.88 -20.27 -27.90
C ILE A 35 -29.45 -18.99 -28.52
N ILE A 36 -30.78 -18.87 -28.53
CA ILE A 36 -31.49 -17.73 -29.12
C ILE A 36 -31.77 -16.69 -28.04
N PHE A 37 -31.47 -15.42 -28.34
CA PHE A 37 -31.79 -14.28 -27.50
C PHE A 37 -32.83 -13.38 -28.17
N THR A 38 -33.76 -12.86 -27.39
CA THR A 38 -34.50 -11.64 -27.76
C THR A 38 -33.66 -10.39 -27.47
N PRO A 39 -33.94 -9.23 -28.11
CA PRO A 39 -33.23 -7.99 -27.81
C PRO A 39 -33.22 -7.62 -26.32
N ASP A 40 -34.37 -7.74 -25.64
CA ASP A 40 -34.48 -7.45 -24.20
C ASP A 40 -33.64 -8.41 -23.35
N GLN A 41 -33.60 -9.70 -23.71
CA GLN A 41 -32.74 -10.68 -23.03
C GLN A 41 -31.25 -10.40 -23.27
N ALA A 42 -30.87 -9.93 -24.45
CA ALA A 42 -29.49 -9.55 -24.76
C ALA A 42 -29.05 -8.30 -23.98
N ASP A 43 -29.93 -7.30 -23.86
CA ASP A 43 -29.71 -6.11 -23.02
C ASP A 43 -29.58 -6.49 -21.55
N LEU A 44 -30.49 -7.31 -21.02
CA LEU A 44 -30.45 -7.77 -19.63
C LEU A 44 -29.20 -8.62 -19.37
N PHE A 45 -28.83 -9.53 -20.26
CA PHE A 45 -27.62 -10.33 -20.10
C PHE A 45 -26.37 -9.44 -20.06
N GLN A 46 -26.28 -8.45 -20.95
CA GLN A 46 -25.17 -7.50 -20.93
C GLN A 46 -25.12 -6.72 -19.59
N ASP A 47 -26.26 -6.25 -19.08
CA ASP A 47 -26.33 -5.57 -17.79
C ASP A 47 -25.92 -6.46 -16.63
N LEU A 48 -26.24 -7.75 -16.69
CA LEU A 48 -25.82 -8.72 -15.69
C LEU A 48 -24.32 -9.01 -15.76
N LEU A 49 -23.72 -9.02 -16.96
CA LEU A 49 -22.26 -9.09 -17.09
C LEU A 49 -21.58 -7.84 -16.53
N ASP A 50 -22.16 -6.66 -16.74
CA ASP A 50 -21.71 -5.42 -16.09
C ASP A 50 -21.86 -5.48 -14.56
N GLY A 51 -22.97 -6.06 -14.08
CA GLY A 51 -23.19 -6.35 -12.67
C GLY A 51 -22.15 -7.31 -12.10
N LEU A 52 -21.75 -8.35 -12.84
CA LEU A 52 -20.69 -9.29 -12.43
C LEU A 52 -19.36 -8.56 -12.26
N ILE A 53 -18.95 -7.76 -13.24
CA ILE A 53 -17.73 -6.93 -13.17
C ILE A 53 -17.77 -6.05 -11.91
N ALA A 54 -18.88 -5.35 -11.69
CA ALA A 54 -19.04 -4.46 -10.54
C ALA A 54 -19.14 -5.19 -9.20
N SER A 55 -19.50 -6.48 -9.18
CA SER A 55 -19.71 -7.26 -7.95
C SER A 55 -18.50 -8.09 -7.51
N ILE A 56 -17.64 -8.47 -8.45
CA ILE A 56 -16.39 -9.18 -8.18
C ILE A 56 -15.33 -8.11 -7.97
N GLN A 57 -15.11 -7.69 -6.72
CA GLN A 57 -14.15 -6.65 -6.35
C GLN A 57 -13.45 -7.01 -5.04
N ILE A 58 -12.21 -6.55 -4.88
CA ILE A 58 -11.41 -6.71 -3.65
C ILE A 58 -12.09 -6.01 -2.46
N SER A 59 -12.79 -4.89 -2.71
CA SER A 59 -13.44 -4.09 -1.68
C SER A 59 -14.70 -4.72 -1.06
N PHE A 60 -15.28 -5.75 -1.69
CA PHE A 60 -16.40 -6.48 -1.09
C PHE A 60 -15.91 -7.63 -0.24
N VAL A 61 -16.45 -7.72 0.98
CA VAL A 61 -16.13 -8.77 1.95
C VAL A 61 -17.34 -9.70 2.08
N PRO A 62 -17.31 -10.91 1.48
CA PRO A 62 -18.35 -11.92 1.66
C PRO A 62 -18.68 -12.16 3.14
N PRO A 63 -19.96 -12.41 3.50
CA PRO A 63 -21.11 -12.61 2.62
C PRO A 63 -21.79 -11.30 2.20
N MET A 64 -21.23 -10.14 2.56
CA MET A 64 -21.76 -8.84 2.17
C MET A 64 -21.31 -8.46 0.76
N GLY A 65 -22.27 -8.23 -0.14
CA GLY A 65 -21.99 -7.69 -1.46
C GLY A 65 -23.08 -8.03 -2.48
N PRO A 66 -22.97 -7.51 -3.71
CA PRO A 66 -24.03 -7.63 -4.70
C PRO A 66 -23.96 -8.93 -5.53
N LEU A 67 -22.87 -9.72 -5.42
CA LEU A 67 -22.64 -10.88 -6.28
C LEU A 67 -23.79 -11.92 -6.21
N PRO A 68 -24.28 -12.35 -5.03
CA PRO A 68 -25.41 -13.29 -4.96
C PRO A 68 -26.66 -12.76 -5.65
N SER A 69 -26.95 -11.46 -5.53
CA SER A 69 -28.12 -10.84 -6.18
C SER A 69 -27.99 -10.84 -7.70
N VAL A 70 -26.81 -10.52 -8.26
CA VAL A 70 -26.56 -10.58 -9.71
C VAL A 70 -26.73 -12.01 -10.22
N LEU A 71 -26.18 -13.00 -9.51
CA LEU A 71 -26.28 -14.42 -9.88
C LEU A 71 -27.72 -14.94 -9.85
N ARG A 72 -28.54 -14.51 -8.87
CA ARG A 72 -29.97 -14.85 -8.81
C ARG A 72 -30.76 -14.29 -10.00
N VAL A 73 -30.43 -13.08 -10.46
CA VAL A 73 -31.09 -12.51 -11.65
C VAL A 73 -30.64 -13.23 -12.91
N LEU A 74 -29.36 -13.65 -13.02
CA LEU A 74 -28.88 -14.53 -14.10
C LEU A 74 -29.64 -15.85 -14.16
N GLN A 75 -29.87 -16.48 -13.01
CA GLN A 75 -30.68 -17.70 -12.95
C GLN A 75 -32.12 -17.48 -13.43
N ASN A 76 -32.75 -16.37 -13.08
CA ASN A 76 -34.09 -16.05 -13.57
C ASN A 76 -34.11 -15.86 -15.10
N LEU A 77 -33.10 -15.18 -15.66
CA LEU A 77 -32.93 -15.10 -17.11
C LEU A 77 -32.81 -16.50 -17.75
N PHE A 78 -32.00 -17.40 -17.19
CA PHE A 78 -31.83 -18.76 -17.72
C PHE A 78 -33.11 -19.63 -17.64
N LYS A 79 -34.03 -19.34 -16.71
CA LYS A 79 -35.35 -19.99 -16.65
C LYS A 79 -36.27 -19.56 -17.79
N GLU A 80 -36.19 -18.29 -18.19
CA GLU A 80 -37.05 -17.70 -19.23
C GLU A 80 -36.54 -17.97 -20.65
N MET A 81 -35.27 -18.35 -20.79
CA MET A 81 -34.65 -18.68 -22.05
C MET A 81 -34.93 -20.11 -22.53
N ARG A 82 -34.89 -20.31 -23.85
CA ARG A 82 -35.02 -21.64 -24.48
C ARG A 82 -33.67 -22.37 -24.49
N LEU A 83 -33.32 -23.01 -23.38
CA LEU A 83 -32.09 -23.80 -23.21
C LEU A 83 -32.37 -25.30 -23.18
N SER A 84 -31.37 -26.13 -23.52
CA SER A 84 -31.47 -27.56 -23.24
C SER A 84 -31.39 -27.80 -21.72
N LEU A 85 -32.04 -28.87 -21.23
CA LEU A 85 -32.01 -29.23 -19.81
C LEU A 85 -30.58 -29.40 -19.28
N ARG A 86 -29.65 -29.86 -20.13
CA ARG A 86 -28.24 -30.04 -19.78
C ARG A 86 -27.53 -28.69 -19.58
N GLU A 87 -27.68 -27.75 -20.52
CA GLU A 87 -27.08 -26.42 -20.42
C GLU A 87 -27.66 -25.64 -19.25
N GLN A 88 -28.99 -25.72 -19.06
CA GLN A 88 -29.65 -25.11 -17.93
C GLN A 88 -29.13 -25.68 -16.61
N ALA A 89 -29.03 -27.01 -16.46
CA ALA A 89 -28.51 -27.62 -15.25
C ALA A 89 -27.07 -27.20 -14.93
N ALA A 90 -26.19 -27.08 -15.94
CA ALA A 90 -24.81 -26.64 -15.75
C ALA A 90 -24.73 -25.18 -15.26
N LEU A 91 -25.45 -24.27 -15.90
CA LEU A 91 -25.51 -22.85 -15.51
C LEU A 91 -26.09 -22.67 -14.10
N PHE A 92 -27.17 -23.39 -13.78
CA PHE A 92 -27.76 -23.38 -12.45
C PHE A 92 -26.80 -23.94 -11.40
N ALA A 93 -26.15 -25.07 -11.67
CA ALA A 93 -25.20 -25.66 -10.74
C ALA A 93 -24.02 -24.72 -10.45
N ALA A 94 -23.44 -24.09 -11.48
CA ALA A 94 -22.32 -23.16 -11.31
C ALA A 94 -22.73 -21.91 -10.52
N THR A 95 -23.88 -21.30 -10.86
CA THR A 95 -24.38 -20.11 -10.16
C THR A 95 -24.83 -20.40 -8.71
N GLU A 96 -25.51 -21.51 -8.45
CA GLU A 96 -25.92 -21.92 -7.09
C GLU A 96 -24.71 -22.25 -6.21
N LEU A 97 -23.71 -22.97 -6.76
CA LEU A 97 -22.48 -23.28 -6.05
C LEU A 97 -21.77 -21.99 -5.63
N ASN A 98 -21.69 -21.01 -6.54
CA ASN A 98 -21.09 -19.71 -6.26
C ASN A 98 -21.87 -18.91 -5.20
N ILE A 99 -23.21 -18.81 -5.33
CA ILE A 99 -24.06 -18.16 -4.32
C ILE A 99 -23.84 -18.81 -2.95
N THR A 100 -23.90 -20.14 -2.88
CA THR A 100 -23.75 -20.88 -1.62
C THR A 100 -22.36 -20.66 -1.02
N ALA A 101 -21.31 -20.76 -1.84
CA ALA A 101 -19.95 -20.51 -1.39
C ALA A 101 -19.79 -19.07 -0.88
N TYR A 102 -20.42 -18.09 -1.52
CA TYR A 102 -20.34 -16.69 -1.14
C TYR A 102 -21.04 -16.42 0.19
N GLU A 103 -22.26 -16.94 0.36
CA GLU A 103 -23.07 -16.75 1.56
C GLU A 103 -22.52 -17.50 2.79
N GLN A 104 -21.73 -18.55 2.57
CA GLN A 104 -21.07 -19.33 3.62
C GLN A 104 -19.65 -18.87 3.94
N SER A 105 -19.08 -17.96 3.17
CA SER A 105 -17.71 -17.48 3.39
C SER A 105 -17.68 -16.20 4.22
N ASP A 106 -16.73 -16.12 5.14
CA ASP A 106 -16.46 -14.90 5.95
C ASP A 106 -15.57 -13.87 5.22
N ARG A 107 -15.04 -14.23 4.04
CA ARG A 107 -14.19 -13.42 3.15
C ARG A 107 -14.01 -14.15 1.81
N TRP A 108 -13.28 -13.55 0.86
CA TRP A 108 -12.80 -14.29 -0.30
C TRP A 108 -11.91 -15.46 0.12
N SER A 109 -12.30 -16.67 -0.29
CA SER A 109 -11.62 -17.93 0.01
C SER A 109 -11.29 -18.66 -1.29
N ASP A 110 -10.33 -19.59 -1.25
CA ASP A 110 -9.95 -20.40 -2.42
C ASP A 110 -11.16 -21.13 -3.02
N ALA A 111 -12.06 -21.63 -2.15
CA ALA A 111 -13.28 -22.31 -2.57
C ALA A 111 -14.25 -21.36 -3.29
N LEU A 112 -14.45 -20.15 -2.77
CA LEU A 112 -15.30 -19.14 -3.40
C LEU A 112 -14.70 -18.63 -4.73
N ILE A 113 -13.38 -18.44 -4.78
CA ILE A 113 -12.67 -18.04 -6.00
C ILE A 113 -12.83 -19.13 -7.06
N ALA A 114 -12.65 -20.39 -6.70
CA ALA A 114 -12.85 -21.52 -7.61
C ALA A 114 -14.30 -21.58 -8.13
N ALA A 115 -15.31 -21.42 -7.26
CA ALA A 115 -16.72 -21.40 -7.66
C ALA A 115 -17.05 -20.22 -8.58
N THR A 116 -16.46 -19.05 -8.33
CA THR A 116 -16.62 -17.86 -9.17
C THR A 116 -15.97 -18.04 -10.54
N SER A 117 -14.75 -18.60 -10.57
CA SER A 117 -14.05 -18.93 -11.82
C SER A 117 -14.82 -19.94 -12.66
N GLN A 118 -15.41 -20.97 -12.03
CA GLN A 118 -16.28 -21.93 -12.70
C GLN A 118 -17.52 -21.25 -13.30
N THR A 119 -18.16 -20.34 -12.56
CA THR A 119 -19.31 -19.58 -13.07
C THR A 119 -18.95 -18.76 -14.31
N LEU A 120 -17.83 -18.02 -14.26
CA LEU A 120 -17.37 -17.22 -15.40
C LEU A 120 -17.02 -18.08 -16.62
N THR A 121 -16.43 -19.26 -16.39
CA THR A 121 -16.12 -20.23 -17.45
C THR A 121 -17.40 -20.73 -18.15
N GLU A 122 -18.44 -21.06 -17.38
CA GLU A 122 -19.73 -21.49 -17.94
C GLU A 122 -20.43 -20.34 -18.71
N LEU A 123 -20.36 -19.10 -18.19
CA LEU A 123 -20.88 -17.92 -18.89
C LEU A 123 -20.12 -17.61 -20.19
N TYR A 124 -18.82 -17.88 -20.22
CA TYR A 124 -18.00 -17.75 -21.42
C TYR A 124 -18.45 -18.76 -22.48
N ALA A 125 -18.58 -20.04 -22.11
CA ALA A 125 -19.08 -21.08 -23.00
C ALA A 125 -20.49 -20.76 -23.51
N PHE A 126 -21.37 -20.29 -22.63
CA PHE A 126 -22.72 -19.84 -22.96
C PHE A 126 -22.73 -18.70 -24.00
N SER A 127 -21.88 -17.68 -23.80
CA SER A 127 -21.75 -16.54 -24.71
C SER A 127 -21.27 -16.97 -26.10
N LEU A 128 -20.37 -17.95 -26.18
CA LEU A 128 -19.89 -18.48 -27.46
C LEU A 128 -20.99 -19.21 -28.26
N LEU A 129 -21.92 -19.86 -27.57
CA LEU A 129 -23.04 -20.59 -28.18
C LEU A 129 -24.24 -19.70 -28.56
N ALA A 130 -24.21 -18.42 -28.20
CA ALA A 130 -25.26 -17.46 -28.51
C ALA A 130 -25.38 -17.16 -30.02
N CYS A 131 -26.62 -17.10 -30.51
CA CYS A 131 -27.01 -16.71 -31.87
C CYS A 131 -27.15 -15.18 -31.99
N VAL A 132 -26.09 -14.45 -31.66
CA VAL A 132 -25.99 -12.99 -31.81
C VAL A 132 -24.91 -12.64 -32.84
N SER A 133 -24.85 -11.36 -33.24
CA SER A 133 -23.78 -10.86 -34.10
C SER A 133 -22.40 -11.04 -33.46
N SER A 134 -21.35 -11.02 -34.29
CA SER A 134 -19.95 -11.12 -33.81
C SER A 134 -19.65 -10.07 -32.76
N ASP A 135 -20.05 -8.83 -33.01
CA ASP A 135 -19.65 -7.71 -32.18
C ASP A 135 -20.30 -7.76 -30.79
N VAL A 136 -21.55 -8.22 -30.70
CA VAL A 136 -22.24 -8.43 -29.41
C VAL A 136 -21.54 -9.54 -28.62
N LYS A 137 -21.21 -10.64 -29.30
CA LYS A 137 -20.48 -11.76 -28.69
C LYS A 137 -19.11 -11.32 -28.18
N ASP A 138 -18.38 -10.54 -28.97
CA ASP A 138 -17.08 -9.99 -28.60
C ASP A 138 -17.24 -9.06 -27.38
N GLY A 139 -18.28 -8.22 -27.36
CA GLY A 139 -18.62 -7.39 -26.20
C GLY A 139 -18.85 -8.20 -24.92
N TRP A 140 -19.63 -9.28 -24.98
CA TRP A 140 -19.87 -10.17 -23.85
C TRP A 140 -18.60 -10.89 -23.38
N VAL A 141 -17.81 -11.41 -24.33
CA VAL A 141 -16.54 -12.07 -24.04
C VAL A 141 -15.60 -11.10 -23.31
N ILE A 142 -15.48 -9.86 -23.78
CA ILE A 142 -14.64 -8.85 -23.12
C ILE A 142 -15.11 -8.58 -21.69
N ARG A 143 -16.43 -8.53 -21.45
CA ARG A 143 -16.98 -8.34 -20.10
C ARG A 143 -16.67 -9.50 -19.17
N ILE A 144 -16.78 -10.74 -19.65
CA ILE A 144 -16.43 -11.92 -18.86
C ILE A 144 -14.93 -11.92 -18.55
N ARG A 145 -14.07 -11.58 -19.53
CA ARG A 145 -12.62 -11.42 -19.29
C ARG A 145 -12.30 -10.32 -18.28
N MET A 146 -13.08 -9.23 -18.27
CA MET A 146 -12.94 -8.19 -17.26
C MET A 146 -13.35 -8.68 -15.85
N ALA A 147 -14.42 -9.46 -15.75
CA ALA A 147 -14.80 -10.11 -14.49
C ALA A 147 -13.75 -11.12 -14.00
N GLU A 148 -13.14 -11.90 -14.90
CA GLU A 148 -12.00 -12.78 -14.58
C GLU A 148 -10.78 -11.99 -14.13
N THR A 149 -10.53 -10.83 -14.74
CA THR A 149 -9.44 -9.91 -14.36
C THR A 149 -9.65 -9.40 -12.93
N ASN A 150 -10.87 -9.04 -12.57
CA ASN A 150 -11.18 -8.65 -11.19
C ASN A 150 -11.06 -9.82 -10.21
N LEU A 151 -11.49 -11.02 -10.61
CA LEU A 151 -11.33 -12.23 -9.80
C LEU A 151 -9.85 -12.56 -9.56
N ALA A 152 -8.97 -12.31 -10.52
CA ALA A 152 -7.53 -12.45 -10.35
C ALA A 152 -6.98 -11.48 -9.30
N GLY A 153 -7.46 -10.22 -9.29
CA GLY A 153 -7.11 -9.25 -8.25
C GLY A 153 -7.60 -9.66 -6.87
N VAL A 154 -8.84 -10.14 -6.78
CA VAL A 154 -9.41 -10.75 -5.57
C VAL A 154 -8.56 -11.92 -5.09
N SER A 155 -8.14 -12.81 -6.00
CA SER A 155 -7.28 -13.95 -5.65
C SER A 155 -5.92 -13.51 -5.12
N GLY A 156 -5.36 -12.40 -5.63
CA GLY A 156 -4.14 -11.80 -5.09
C GLY A 156 -4.35 -11.16 -3.71
N ALA A 157 -5.58 -10.80 -3.36
CA ALA A 157 -5.93 -10.18 -2.08
C ALA A 157 -6.38 -11.16 -0.99
N VAL A 158 -6.37 -12.48 -1.26
CA VAL A 158 -6.78 -13.48 -0.26
C VAL A 158 -5.90 -13.30 0.99
N PRO A 159 -6.49 -12.93 2.15
CA PRO A 159 -5.68 -12.60 3.31
C PRO A 159 -5.02 -13.87 3.83
N PRO A 160 -3.72 -13.82 4.09
CA PRO A 160 -2.98 -14.99 4.49
C PRO A 160 -3.15 -15.29 5.97
N GLU A 161 -2.53 -16.38 6.44
CA GLU A 161 -2.39 -16.61 7.86
C GLU A 161 -1.55 -15.49 8.47
N ILE A 162 -2.20 -14.65 9.28
CA ILE A 162 -1.54 -13.58 10.02
C ILE A 162 -1.10 -14.16 11.37
N SER A 163 0.20 -14.04 11.64
CA SER A 163 0.77 -14.37 12.93
C SER A 163 1.72 -13.27 13.39
N GLY A 164 1.63 -12.91 14.67
CA GLY A 164 2.46 -11.89 15.30
C GLY A 164 1.88 -10.48 15.19
N THR A 165 2.76 -9.50 15.13
CA THR A 165 2.44 -8.07 15.08
C THR A 165 2.11 -7.64 13.66
N VAL A 166 0.92 -7.06 13.46
CA VAL A 166 0.54 -6.45 12.18
C VAL A 166 0.95 -4.99 12.18
N LEU A 167 1.75 -4.59 11.19
CA LEU A 167 2.05 -3.21 10.88
C LEU A 167 1.30 -2.81 9.61
N THR A 168 0.46 -1.78 9.71
CA THR A 168 -0.42 -1.34 8.62
C THR A 168 0.17 -0.12 7.92
N PHE A 169 0.14 -0.14 6.60
CA PHE A 169 0.52 0.94 5.69
C PHE A 169 -0.69 1.25 4.80
N ASP A 170 -1.61 2.07 5.30
CA ASP A 170 -2.86 2.38 4.60
C ASP A 170 -2.91 3.87 4.26
N GLY A 171 -2.66 4.21 3.00
CA GLY A 171 -2.73 5.58 2.49
C GLY A 171 -4.11 6.23 2.62
N GLY A 172 -5.15 5.45 2.95
CA GLY A 172 -6.52 5.89 3.05
C GLY A 172 -7.04 6.37 1.69
N ASN A 173 -7.74 7.50 1.70
CA ASN A 173 -8.29 8.11 0.48
C ASN A 173 -7.35 9.14 -0.17
N VAL A 174 -6.06 9.13 0.19
CA VAL A 174 -5.09 10.06 -0.40
C VAL A 174 -4.58 9.47 -1.71
N GLU A 175 -4.89 10.14 -2.82
CA GLU A 175 -4.43 9.76 -4.15
C GLU A 175 -2.94 10.07 -4.31
N THR A 176 -2.19 9.16 -4.94
CA THR A 176 -0.79 9.35 -5.30
C THR A 176 -0.51 8.88 -6.72
N SER A 177 0.57 9.42 -7.30
CA SER A 177 0.98 9.15 -8.68
C SER A 177 2.22 8.26 -8.73
N LEU A 178 2.13 7.17 -9.48
CA LEU A 178 3.24 6.30 -9.86
C LEU A 178 3.58 6.53 -11.33
N SER A 179 4.86 6.60 -11.70
CA SER A 179 5.27 6.87 -13.09
C SER A 179 6.38 5.97 -13.59
N LEU A 180 6.40 5.78 -14.91
CA LEU A 180 7.43 5.03 -15.65
C LEU A 180 8.04 5.86 -16.79
N SER A 181 9.20 5.43 -17.25
CA SER A 181 9.90 6.01 -18.39
C SER A 181 9.25 5.60 -19.70
N THR A 182 8.89 6.59 -20.53
CA THR A 182 8.34 6.33 -21.88
C THR A 182 9.38 5.81 -22.88
N THR A 183 10.66 5.74 -22.46
CA THR A 183 11.75 5.24 -23.29
C THR A 183 12.09 3.79 -22.97
N THR A 184 12.07 3.42 -21.68
CA THR A 184 12.51 2.10 -21.20
C THR A 184 11.39 1.25 -20.62
N GLY A 185 10.25 1.84 -20.26
CA GLY A 185 9.17 1.14 -19.56
C GLY A 185 9.46 0.87 -18.08
N LEU A 186 10.62 1.33 -17.59
CA LEU A 186 11.06 1.13 -16.21
C LEU A 186 10.48 2.20 -15.27
N PRO A 187 10.29 1.89 -13.98
CA PRO A 187 9.85 2.86 -12.98
C PRO A 187 10.72 4.12 -12.96
N THR A 188 10.09 5.29 -12.80
CA THR A 188 10.77 6.57 -12.61
C THR A 188 10.41 7.22 -11.29
N ASN A 189 9.14 7.15 -10.88
CA ASN A 189 8.70 7.55 -9.57
C ASN A 189 7.78 6.51 -8.93
N GLY A 190 8.00 6.24 -7.65
CA GLY A 190 7.16 5.41 -6.79
C GLY A 190 6.44 6.22 -5.72
N ALA A 191 5.77 5.52 -4.81
CA ALA A 191 5.16 6.12 -3.63
C ALA A 191 5.16 5.17 -2.43
N ILE A 192 5.04 5.73 -1.23
CA ILE A 192 5.05 5.04 0.05
C ILE A 192 3.74 5.35 0.78
N PRO A 193 2.90 4.34 1.06
CA PRO A 193 1.74 4.53 1.92
C PRO A 193 2.13 4.59 3.40
N ILE A 194 1.47 5.48 4.11
CA ILE A 194 1.51 5.71 5.55
C ILE A 194 0.05 5.76 6.02
N ILE A 195 -0.22 5.54 7.31
CA ILE A 195 -1.59 5.57 7.85
C ILE A 195 -2.26 6.92 7.55
N ASN A 196 -3.32 6.89 6.73
CA ASN A 196 -4.09 8.03 6.22
C ASN A 196 -3.28 9.07 5.42
N PHE A 197 -2.13 8.68 4.87
CA PHE A 197 -1.28 9.56 4.08
C PHE A 197 -0.46 8.77 3.06
N THR A 198 -0.25 9.30 1.87
CA THR A 198 0.71 8.74 0.91
C THR A 198 1.78 9.76 0.60
N SER A 199 3.02 9.32 0.46
CA SER A 199 4.08 10.19 -0.04
C SER A 199 3.70 10.80 -1.40
N GLY A 200 4.31 11.94 -1.71
CA GLY A 200 4.39 12.38 -3.11
C GLY A 200 5.16 11.36 -3.97
N SER A 201 5.25 11.63 -5.27
CA SER A 201 6.05 10.81 -6.19
C SER A 201 7.53 10.86 -5.82
N ILE A 202 8.09 9.73 -5.40
CA ILE A 202 9.49 9.57 -4.97
C ILE A 202 10.32 9.03 -6.13
N PRO A 203 11.44 9.68 -6.51
CA PRO A 203 12.34 9.15 -7.53
C PRO A 203 12.87 7.76 -7.16
N VAL A 204 12.85 6.85 -8.13
CA VAL A 204 13.37 5.48 -7.97
C VAL A 204 14.49 5.21 -8.94
N THR A 205 15.53 4.53 -8.47
CA THR A 205 16.58 3.97 -9.34
C THR A 205 16.30 2.50 -9.54
N THR A 206 16.27 2.03 -10.78
CA THR A 206 15.95 0.62 -11.08
C THR A 206 17.12 -0.07 -11.75
N THR A 207 17.25 -1.38 -11.54
CA THR A 207 18.09 -2.21 -12.40
C THR A 207 17.50 -2.31 -13.81
N ASN A 208 18.27 -2.82 -14.79
CA ASN A 208 17.84 -2.99 -16.18
C ASN A 208 16.58 -3.86 -16.36
N ALA A 209 16.17 -4.62 -15.33
CA ALA A 209 14.96 -5.45 -15.35
C ALA A 209 13.72 -4.78 -14.71
N GLY A 210 13.86 -3.60 -14.09
CA GLY A 210 12.75 -2.88 -13.44
C GLY A 210 12.16 -3.55 -12.20
N GLN A 211 12.61 -4.76 -11.85
CA GLN A 211 12.05 -5.57 -10.76
C GLN A 211 12.52 -5.13 -9.37
N VAL A 212 13.74 -4.60 -9.28
CA VAL A 212 14.29 -4.13 -8.01
C VAL A 212 14.55 -2.65 -8.14
N VAL A 213 13.92 -1.88 -7.27
CA VAL A 213 14.16 -0.45 -7.15
C VAL A 213 14.93 -0.12 -5.88
N SER A 214 15.66 0.97 -5.92
CA SER A 214 16.23 1.61 -4.74
C SER A 214 15.68 3.03 -4.66
N ILE A 215 15.38 3.47 -3.44
CA ILE A 215 14.83 4.79 -3.16
C ILE A 215 15.82 5.59 -2.31
N GLU A 216 16.06 6.84 -2.71
CA GLU A 216 16.74 7.81 -1.87
C GLU A 216 15.68 8.66 -1.17
N LEU A 217 15.58 8.52 0.15
CA LEU A 217 14.54 9.20 0.94
C LEU A 217 14.94 10.61 1.38
N ALA A 218 16.19 11.00 1.17
CA ALA A 218 16.64 12.39 1.26
C ALA A 218 17.34 12.75 -0.06
N ASN A 219 16.57 13.12 -1.08
CA ASN A 219 17.16 13.88 -2.17
C ASN A 219 17.40 15.32 -1.67
N ASN A 220 18.34 16.05 -2.28
CA ASN A 220 18.67 17.43 -1.92
C ASN A 220 17.52 18.46 -2.08
N VAL A 221 16.28 17.98 -2.26
CA VAL A 221 15.04 18.77 -2.39
C VAL A 221 14.12 18.56 -1.17
N GLY A 222 14.43 17.61 -0.29
CA GLY A 222 13.65 17.27 0.89
C GLY A 222 12.33 16.56 0.58
N GLY A 223 11.71 16.02 1.63
CA GLY A 223 10.28 15.66 1.66
C GLY A 223 9.93 14.17 1.69
N ASN A 224 10.90 13.25 1.87
CA ASN A 224 10.66 11.82 1.62
C ASN A 224 11.09 10.85 2.74
N ASN A 225 11.45 11.29 3.94
CA ASN A 225 11.94 10.37 4.98
C ASN A 225 10.82 9.54 5.67
N PHE A 226 10.23 8.60 4.94
CA PHE A 226 9.13 7.77 5.41
C PHE A 226 9.56 6.41 5.97
N ALA A 227 10.87 6.16 6.08
CA ALA A 227 11.39 4.94 6.67
C ALA A 227 11.46 5.03 8.19
N PHE A 228 10.67 4.18 8.86
CA PHE A 228 10.67 4.05 10.32
C PHE A 228 11.78 3.09 10.76
N SER A 229 12.24 3.22 12.00
CA SER A 229 13.30 2.35 12.55
C SER A 229 12.68 1.25 13.42
N MET A 230 13.05 -0.01 13.17
CA MET A 230 12.55 -1.15 13.93
C MET A 230 12.93 -1.05 15.41
N PRO A 231 11.98 -1.06 16.36
CA PRO A 231 12.31 -0.98 17.79
C PRO A 231 12.85 -2.28 18.37
N ARG A 232 12.67 -3.40 17.66
CA ARG A 232 12.94 -4.74 18.16
C ARG A 232 13.21 -5.71 17.02
N GLN A 233 13.86 -6.81 17.36
CA GLN A 233 14.06 -7.91 16.43
C GLN A 233 12.73 -8.60 16.11
N GLY A 234 12.58 -9.06 14.87
CA GLY A 234 11.42 -9.85 14.44
C GLY A 234 11.68 -10.63 13.17
N THR A 235 10.74 -11.50 12.81
CA THR A 235 10.73 -12.22 11.53
C THR A 235 9.54 -11.73 10.72
N LEU A 236 9.78 -11.17 9.54
CA LEU A 236 8.74 -10.86 8.58
C LEU A 236 8.20 -12.17 8.00
N THR A 237 6.92 -12.43 8.22
CA THR A 237 6.22 -13.66 7.81
C THR A 237 5.26 -13.43 6.65
N THR A 238 4.74 -12.22 6.53
CA THR A 238 3.74 -11.86 5.54
C THR A 238 3.93 -10.44 5.02
N LEU A 239 3.69 -10.26 3.71
CA LEU A 239 3.46 -8.96 3.08
C LEU A 239 2.21 -9.07 2.21
N SER A 240 1.19 -8.27 2.50
CA SER A 240 -0.03 -8.22 1.69
C SER A 240 -0.36 -6.78 1.33
N VAL A 241 -0.62 -6.51 0.05
CA VAL A 241 -0.80 -5.15 -0.45
C VAL A 241 -1.84 -5.07 -1.55
N SER A 242 -2.39 -3.88 -1.74
CA SER A 242 -3.34 -3.55 -2.80
C SER A 242 -3.13 -2.14 -3.34
N PHE A 243 -3.54 -1.95 -4.59
CA PHE A 243 -3.57 -0.67 -5.28
C PHE A 243 -4.88 -0.55 -6.04
N PHE A 244 -5.55 0.59 -5.86
CA PHE A 244 -6.78 0.93 -6.56
C PHE A 244 -6.51 2.10 -7.51
N PRO A 245 -6.31 1.87 -8.81
CA PRO A 245 -6.12 2.94 -9.78
C PRO A 245 -7.37 3.81 -9.90
N GLU A 246 -7.15 5.11 -10.14
CA GLU A 246 -8.19 5.99 -10.63
C GLU A 246 -8.73 5.51 -11.98
N ASN A 247 -9.95 5.96 -12.32
CA ASN A 247 -10.60 5.63 -13.57
C ASN A 247 -9.85 6.27 -14.75
N THR A 248 -9.14 5.44 -15.52
CA THR A 248 -8.39 5.83 -16.71
C THR A 248 -8.46 4.73 -17.77
N THR A 249 -7.92 5.00 -18.96
CA THR A 249 -7.80 4.03 -20.05
C THR A 249 -6.34 3.89 -20.44
N ILE A 250 -5.81 2.68 -20.28
CA ILE A 250 -4.45 2.30 -20.65
C ILE A 250 -4.46 1.75 -22.07
N SER A 251 -3.61 2.32 -22.91
CA SER A 251 -3.43 1.93 -24.31
C SER A 251 -1.96 1.72 -24.64
N GLY A 252 -1.68 0.96 -25.70
CA GLY A 252 -0.31 0.69 -26.14
C GLY A 252 0.44 -0.37 -25.33
N GLY A 253 -0.15 -0.99 -24.31
CA GLY A 253 0.47 -2.06 -23.53
C GLY A 253 -0.27 -2.36 -22.24
N SER A 254 0.37 -3.11 -21.35
CA SER A 254 -0.09 -3.31 -19.97
C SER A 254 0.89 -2.67 -18.98
N ILE A 255 0.36 -2.16 -17.88
CA ILE A 255 1.13 -1.64 -16.76
C ILE A 255 1.04 -2.64 -15.62
N THR A 256 2.18 -3.05 -15.09
CA THR A 256 2.27 -3.89 -13.90
C THR A 256 2.60 -3.00 -12.71
N VAL A 257 1.79 -3.09 -11.66
CA VAL A 257 2.08 -2.46 -10.37
C VAL A 257 2.98 -3.40 -9.59
N GLN A 258 4.05 -2.86 -9.02
CA GLN A 258 5.04 -3.61 -8.26
C GLN A 258 5.15 -3.04 -6.85
N VAL A 259 5.47 -3.92 -5.91
CA VAL A 259 5.73 -3.58 -4.53
C VAL A 259 7.02 -4.21 -4.05
N GLN A 260 7.67 -3.55 -3.12
CA GLN A 260 8.82 -4.09 -2.40
C GLN A 260 8.95 -3.44 -1.03
N LEU A 261 9.37 -4.22 -0.04
CA LEU A 261 9.80 -3.69 1.25
C LEU A 261 11.29 -3.36 1.15
N CYS A 262 11.63 -2.09 1.32
CA CYS A 262 13.01 -1.61 1.28
C CYS A 262 13.61 -1.54 2.69
N ARG A 263 14.91 -1.78 2.79
CA ARG A 263 15.70 -1.69 4.02
C ARG A 263 16.92 -0.80 3.85
N ALA A 264 17.25 -0.03 4.88
CA ALA A 264 18.59 0.51 5.11
C ALA A 264 19.11 0.08 6.49
N LEU A 265 20.43 -0.07 6.60
CA LEU A 265 21.07 -0.38 7.88
C LEU A 265 21.16 0.87 8.76
N PRO A 266 21.29 0.73 10.09
CA PRO A 266 21.31 1.86 11.03
C PRO A 266 22.44 2.87 10.75
N ASP A 267 23.62 2.39 10.36
CA ASP A 267 24.79 3.23 10.02
C ASP A 267 24.66 3.92 8.65
N SER A 268 23.63 3.59 7.87
CA SER A 268 23.44 4.18 6.55
C SER A 268 22.96 5.62 6.71
N ASN A 269 23.73 6.57 6.20
CA ASN A 269 23.26 7.94 6.02
C ASN A 269 22.11 7.97 4.99
N LEU A 270 21.37 9.09 4.95
CA LEU A 270 20.15 9.19 4.15
C LEU A 270 20.36 9.22 2.64
N ASN A 271 21.59 9.51 2.19
CA ASN A 271 21.97 9.50 0.78
C ASN A 271 22.32 8.08 0.28
N ILE A 272 22.42 7.11 1.18
CA ILE A 272 22.49 5.70 0.80
C ILE A 272 21.06 5.22 0.51
N PRO A 273 20.76 4.78 -0.73
CA PRO A 273 19.42 4.32 -1.06
C PRO A 273 18.99 3.12 -0.22
N LEU A 274 17.72 3.08 0.19
CA LEU A 274 17.16 1.84 0.73
C LEU A 274 17.04 0.83 -0.41
N VAL A 275 17.43 -0.41 -0.12
CA VAL A 275 17.45 -1.51 -1.10
C VAL A 275 16.31 -2.47 -0.79
N ALA A 276 15.69 -3.03 -1.83
CA ALA A 276 14.66 -4.05 -1.66
C ALA A 276 15.18 -5.24 -0.84
N ILE A 277 14.38 -5.69 0.13
CA ILE A 277 14.64 -6.93 0.86
C ILE A 277 14.35 -8.10 -0.10
N PRO A 278 15.31 -9.00 -0.34
CA PRO A 278 15.09 -10.20 -1.15
C PRO A 278 13.87 -10.99 -0.66
N GLY A 279 13.03 -11.43 -1.60
CA GLY A 279 11.79 -12.16 -1.31
C GLY A 279 10.55 -11.29 -1.06
N THR A 280 10.70 -9.97 -0.92
CA THR A 280 9.55 -9.04 -0.75
C THR A 280 9.12 -8.33 -2.03
N VAL A 281 9.86 -8.53 -3.13
CA VAL A 281 9.54 -7.95 -4.44
C VAL A 281 8.40 -8.75 -5.06
N ALA A 282 7.27 -8.10 -5.32
CA ALA A 282 6.11 -8.74 -5.93
C ALA A 282 5.43 -7.84 -6.95
N SER A 283 4.80 -8.47 -7.93
CA SER A 283 3.91 -7.81 -8.89
C SER A 283 2.47 -8.03 -8.46
N LEU A 284 1.72 -6.95 -8.32
CA LEU A 284 0.29 -7.03 -8.04
C LEU A 284 -0.43 -7.56 -9.27
N VAL A 285 -1.45 -8.39 -9.03
CA VAL A 285 -2.33 -8.92 -10.06
C VAL A 285 -3.70 -8.26 -9.95
N PRO A 286 -4.39 -7.99 -11.08
CA PRO A 286 -3.95 -8.19 -12.46
C PRO A 286 -3.02 -7.07 -12.96
N ALA A 287 -2.31 -7.33 -14.07
CA ALA A 287 -1.70 -6.24 -14.84
C ALA A 287 -2.79 -5.38 -15.50
N LEU A 288 -2.60 -4.07 -15.50
CA LEU A 288 -3.59 -3.09 -15.92
C LEU A 288 -3.48 -2.81 -17.43
N SER A 289 -4.58 -2.98 -18.16
CA SER A 289 -4.69 -2.60 -19.57
C SER A 289 -6.14 -2.24 -19.91
N GLY A 290 -6.37 -1.39 -20.90
CA GLY A 290 -7.72 -0.89 -21.20
C GLY A 290 -8.28 -0.03 -20.07
N SER A 291 -9.59 -0.10 -19.84
CA SER A 291 -10.25 0.66 -18.76
C SER A 291 -9.87 0.12 -17.38
N THR A 292 -9.41 0.98 -16.48
CA THR A 292 -9.11 0.63 -15.07
C THR A 292 -10.32 0.74 -14.14
N LYS A 293 -11.47 1.16 -14.67
CA LYS A 293 -12.70 1.31 -13.88
C LYS A 293 -13.08 -0.01 -13.19
N PHE A 294 -13.24 0.05 -11.86
CA PHE A 294 -13.53 -1.13 -11.03
C PHE A 294 -12.48 -2.24 -11.15
N ILE A 295 -11.20 -1.88 -11.32
CA ILE A 295 -10.10 -2.83 -11.22
C ILE A 295 -9.29 -2.46 -9.99
N GLY A 296 -9.06 -3.44 -9.11
CA GLY A 296 -8.08 -3.34 -8.04
C GLY A 296 -7.00 -4.39 -8.26
N CYS A 297 -5.76 -4.02 -7.96
CA CYS A 297 -4.62 -4.93 -8.01
C CYS A 297 -4.24 -5.31 -6.58
N ALA A 298 -3.85 -6.56 -6.35
CA ALA A 298 -3.34 -6.99 -5.04
C ALA A 298 -2.34 -8.14 -5.16
N VAL A 299 -1.58 -8.35 -4.09
CA VAL A 299 -0.73 -9.53 -3.90
C VAL A 299 -0.56 -9.80 -2.41
N SER A 300 -0.56 -11.08 -2.05
CA SER A 300 -0.15 -11.57 -0.73
C SER A 300 1.04 -12.51 -0.86
N LEU A 301 2.07 -12.26 -0.07
CA LEU A 301 3.25 -13.10 0.10
C LEU A 301 3.24 -13.70 1.49
N ASP A 302 3.32 -15.03 1.55
CA ASP A 302 3.17 -15.80 2.79
C ASP A 302 4.41 -16.65 3.02
N ASN A 303 4.58 -17.13 4.25
CA ASN A 303 5.72 -17.95 4.67
C ASN A 303 7.06 -17.27 4.38
N LEU A 304 7.09 -15.94 4.45
CA LEU A 304 8.35 -15.21 4.46
C LEU A 304 9.13 -15.61 5.72
N ASN A 305 10.45 -15.73 5.59
CA ASN A 305 11.32 -16.01 6.73
C ASN A 305 12.51 -15.06 6.66
N ILE A 306 12.21 -13.78 6.87
CA ILE A 306 13.17 -12.70 6.71
C ILE A 306 13.39 -12.05 8.07
N ALA A 307 14.61 -12.13 8.57
CA ALA A 307 14.99 -11.48 9.82
C ALA A 307 15.02 -9.94 9.67
N LEU A 308 14.35 -9.26 10.59
CA LEU A 308 14.40 -7.81 10.81
C LEU A 308 15.17 -7.57 12.11
N ASN A 309 16.26 -6.81 12.04
CA ASN A 309 17.03 -6.45 13.23
C ASN A 309 16.46 -5.19 13.88
N PRO A 310 16.72 -4.95 15.17
CA PRO A 310 16.53 -3.63 15.75
C PRO A 310 17.26 -2.58 14.90
N GLU A 311 16.67 -1.39 14.82
CA GLU A 311 17.17 -0.21 14.12
C GLU A 311 17.19 -0.32 12.58
N ASP A 312 16.90 -1.49 11.99
CA ASP A 312 16.65 -1.63 10.56
C ASP A 312 15.58 -0.61 10.14
N ARG A 313 15.88 0.17 9.10
CA ARG A 313 14.97 1.20 8.59
C ARG A 313 14.15 0.65 7.45
N LEU A 314 12.83 0.69 7.56
CA LEU A 314 11.92 0.02 6.63
C LEU A 314 10.96 0.98 5.95
N ALA A 315 10.74 0.80 4.65
CA ALA A 315 9.74 1.52 3.86
C ALA A 315 9.10 0.61 2.81
N LEU A 316 7.77 0.67 2.69
CA LEU A 316 7.02 -0.07 1.68
C LEU A 316 6.87 0.79 0.43
N VAL A 317 7.45 0.36 -0.70
CA VAL A 317 7.51 1.17 -1.93
C VAL A 317 6.69 0.51 -3.02
N PHE A 318 5.80 1.30 -3.62
CA PHE A 318 5.05 0.93 -4.81
C PHE A 318 5.63 1.62 -6.03
N THR A 319 5.66 0.91 -7.15
CA THR A 319 6.11 1.40 -8.45
C THR A 319 5.25 0.83 -9.57
N ILE A 320 5.40 1.37 -10.78
CA ILE A 320 4.81 0.81 -11.98
C ILE A 320 5.88 0.56 -13.04
N SER A 321 5.70 -0.51 -13.81
CA SER A 321 6.53 -0.83 -14.96
C SER A 321 5.68 -1.33 -16.12
N SER A 322 6.23 -1.27 -17.33
CA SER A 322 5.61 -1.82 -18.52
C SER A 322 6.65 -2.46 -19.41
N SER A 323 6.29 -3.60 -20.01
CA SER A 323 7.09 -4.21 -21.06
C SER A 323 7.03 -3.43 -22.38
N ASN A 324 6.03 -2.56 -22.56
CA ASN A 324 5.98 -1.63 -23.70
C ASN A 324 6.21 -0.19 -23.23
N PRO A 325 7.37 0.43 -23.54
CA PRO A 325 7.68 1.79 -23.14
C PRO A 325 6.71 2.84 -23.70
N LYS A 326 5.94 2.52 -24.74
CA LYS A 326 4.95 3.44 -25.36
C LYS A 326 3.55 3.37 -24.74
N VAL A 327 3.42 2.77 -23.56
CA VAL A 327 2.13 2.72 -22.85
C VAL A 327 1.64 4.13 -22.49
N THR A 328 0.34 4.36 -22.64
CA THR A 328 -0.31 5.65 -22.33
C THR A 328 -1.52 5.42 -21.42
N PRO A 329 -1.65 6.11 -20.28
CA PRO A 329 -0.69 7.09 -19.75
C PRO A 329 0.57 6.42 -19.17
N SER A 330 1.69 7.17 -19.07
CA SER A 330 2.92 6.73 -18.40
C SER A 330 2.93 7.01 -16.89
N THR A 331 1.85 7.60 -16.38
CA THR A 331 1.61 7.89 -14.96
C THR A 331 0.23 7.35 -14.60
N LEU A 332 0.15 6.64 -13.48
CA LEU A 332 -1.10 6.14 -12.91
C LEU A 332 -1.30 6.78 -11.53
N SER A 333 -2.48 7.35 -11.33
CA SER A 333 -2.94 7.79 -10.02
C SER A 333 -3.79 6.72 -9.36
N GLY A 334 -3.78 6.65 -8.03
CA GLY A 334 -4.63 5.75 -7.26
C GLY A 334 -4.32 5.76 -5.77
N THR A 335 -5.00 4.89 -5.01
CA THR A 335 -4.78 4.72 -3.57
C THR A 335 -4.02 3.43 -3.28
N LEU A 336 -3.21 3.45 -2.22
CA LEU A 336 -2.30 2.38 -1.83
C LEU A 336 -2.61 1.90 -0.42
N ALA A 337 -2.67 0.58 -0.25
CA ALA A 337 -2.84 -0.02 1.08
C ALA A 337 -2.03 -1.30 1.20
N GLY A 338 -1.62 -1.63 2.42
CA GLY A 338 -0.96 -2.88 2.70
C GLY A 338 -0.65 -3.07 4.18
N PHE A 339 -0.18 -4.26 4.50
CA PHE A 339 0.33 -4.58 5.82
C PHE A 339 1.46 -5.60 5.74
N ILE A 340 2.26 -5.63 6.79
CA ILE A 340 3.22 -6.70 7.05
C ILE A 340 2.92 -7.35 8.39
N ALA A 341 3.22 -8.64 8.50
CA ALA A 341 3.18 -9.37 9.76
C ALA A 341 4.60 -9.69 10.23
N ILE A 342 4.86 -9.42 11.51
CA ILE A 342 6.17 -9.58 12.15
C ILE A 342 6.02 -10.42 13.39
N GLU A 343 6.62 -11.61 13.40
CA GLU A 343 6.69 -12.45 14.58
C GLU A 343 7.88 -12.07 15.48
N PRO A 344 7.72 -12.15 16.81
CA PRO A 344 8.85 -12.00 17.72
C PRO A 344 9.83 -13.18 17.56
N VAL A 345 11.12 -12.90 17.69
CA VAL A 345 12.15 -13.94 17.67
C VAL A 345 12.15 -14.69 19.00
N ASN A 346 12.21 -16.03 18.95
CA ASN A 346 12.28 -16.92 20.11
C ASN A 346 11.14 -16.77 21.12
N ALA A 347 9.96 -16.32 20.70
CA ALA A 347 8.80 -16.19 21.57
C ALA A 347 7.49 -16.48 20.82
N PRO A 348 6.40 -16.84 21.53
CA PRO A 348 5.11 -17.03 20.89
C PRO A 348 4.63 -15.73 20.22
N PRO A 349 3.86 -15.80 19.11
CA PRO A 349 3.35 -14.61 18.41
C PRO A 349 2.58 -13.62 19.30
N THR A 350 1.94 -14.14 20.36
CA THR A 350 1.15 -13.35 21.33
C THR A 350 2.00 -12.58 22.34
N SER A 351 3.31 -12.83 22.40
CA SER A 351 4.23 -12.18 23.35
C SER A 351 4.60 -10.75 22.95
N ALA A 352 4.18 -10.31 21.77
CA ALA A 352 4.57 -9.05 21.16
C ALA A 352 3.33 -8.26 20.71
N GLY A 353 3.16 -7.05 21.25
CA GLY A 353 2.08 -6.13 20.88
C GLY A 353 2.44 -5.25 19.67
N PRO A 354 1.67 -4.18 19.39
CA PRO A 354 1.87 -3.36 18.19
C PRO A 354 3.23 -2.65 18.13
N ILE A 355 3.68 -2.34 16.92
CA ILE A 355 4.78 -1.42 16.65
C ILE A 355 4.17 -0.10 16.16
N ILE A 356 4.55 1.01 16.78
CA ILE A 356 4.18 2.36 16.32
C ILE A 356 5.33 2.88 15.44
N PRO A 357 5.17 2.95 14.11
CA PRO A 357 6.17 3.50 13.22
C PRO A 357 6.20 5.03 13.35
N ILE A 358 7.40 5.63 13.29
CA ILE A 358 7.58 7.08 13.40
C ILE A 358 8.64 7.52 12.39
N ALA A 359 8.35 8.54 11.59
CA ALA A 359 9.26 9.03 10.55
C ALA A 359 8.91 10.46 10.12
N SER A 360 9.89 11.35 10.06
CA SER A 360 9.72 12.75 9.71
C SER A 360 9.34 12.98 8.23
N ASN A 361 8.44 13.90 7.91
CA ASN A 361 8.17 14.29 6.51
C ASN A 361 9.15 15.32 5.95
N HIS A 362 9.57 16.26 6.80
CA HIS A 362 10.59 17.28 6.52
C HIS A 362 11.70 17.20 7.55
N THR A 363 12.80 17.91 7.30
CA THR A 363 13.85 18.09 8.30
C THR A 363 13.30 18.74 9.57
N VAL A 364 13.92 18.41 10.70
CA VAL A 364 13.75 19.11 11.97
C VAL A 364 14.94 20.03 12.21
N ASN A 365 14.66 21.17 12.82
CA ASN A 365 15.60 22.25 13.09
C ASN A 365 15.84 22.28 14.59
N LEU A 366 17.02 21.82 15.02
CA LEU A 366 17.39 21.66 16.41
C LEU A 366 18.40 22.75 16.80
N GLU A 367 17.90 23.80 17.45
CA GLU A 367 18.65 24.96 17.90
C GLU A 367 19.20 24.74 19.30
N PHE A 368 20.38 25.30 19.55
CA PHE A 368 20.99 25.34 20.88
C PHE A 368 21.59 26.71 21.18
N GLY A 369 21.55 27.07 22.45
CA GLY A 369 22.02 28.36 22.95
C GLY A 369 23.53 28.43 23.15
N SER A 370 24.01 29.59 23.58
CA SER A 370 25.44 29.82 23.79
C SER A 370 26.07 28.97 24.90
N ASN A 371 25.23 28.38 25.77
CA ASN A 371 25.68 27.47 26.82
C ASN A 371 25.62 25.99 26.37
N GLY A 372 25.19 25.73 25.13
CA GLY A 372 24.99 24.40 24.58
C GLY A 372 23.59 23.81 24.81
N ASP A 373 22.78 24.43 25.67
CA ASP A 373 21.43 23.97 26.01
C ASP A 373 20.46 24.02 24.81
N PRO A 374 19.54 23.04 24.66
CA PRO A 374 18.53 23.05 23.61
C PRO A 374 17.59 24.26 23.72
N LEU A 375 17.33 24.91 22.59
CA LEU A 375 16.35 26.00 22.46
C LEU A 375 15.14 25.61 21.63
N SER A 376 15.26 24.59 20.79
CA SER A 376 14.14 24.03 20.02
C SER A 376 14.10 22.51 20.11
N ALA A 377 12.94 21.96 19.75
CA ALA A 377 12.70 20.55 19.66
C ALA A 377 12.05 20.19 18.32
N GLY A 378 12.49 19.07 17.75
CA GLY A 378 11.88 18.45 16.57
C GLY A 378 10.89 17.39 16.97
N ILE A 379 9.61 17.60 16.71
CA ILE A 379 8.52 16.68 17.00
C ILE A 379 8.21 15.89 15.74
N ILE A 380 8.21 14.56 15.83
CA ILE A 380 7.91 13.69 14.69
C ILE A 380 6.79 12.70 14.98
N GLY A 381 5.82 12.66 14.05
CA GLY A 381 4.81 11.61 13.93
C GLY A 381 5.18 10.64 12.82
N TYR A 382 4.24 9.83 12.33
CA TYR A 382 4.49 9.03 11.13
C TYR A 382 4.13 9.83 9.87
N GLY A 383 5.13 10.27 9.11
CA GLY A 383 4.92 11.15 7.96
C GLY A 383 4.66 12.61 8.35
N PHE A 384 5.16 13.07 9.51
CA PHE A 384 5.00 14.45 9.95
C PHE A 384 6.21 14.92 10.76
N SER A 385 6.57 16.19 10.59
CA SER A 385 7.56 16.86 11.41
C SER A 385 7.14 18.29 11.68
N GLU A 386 7.44 18.74 12.89
CA GLU A 386 7.15 20.08 13.39
C GLU A 386 8.30 20.51 14.30
N ASN A 387 8.64 21.80 14.27
CA ASN A 387 9.65 22.38 15.16
C ASN A 387 8.94 23.31 16.15
N GLN A 388 9.29 23.21 17.43
CA GLN A 388 8.74 24.04 18.49
C GLN A 388 9.85 24.52 19.43
N ASP A 389 9.59 25.65 20.10
CA ASP A 389 10.47 26.14 21.15
C ASP A 389 10.57 25.12 22.28
N PHE A 390 11.79 24.90 22.77
CA PHE A 390 12.07 23.97 23.85
C PHE A 390 12.46 24.75 25.11
N VAL A 391 11.64 24.60 26.15
CA VAL A 391 11.86 25.29 27.43
C VAL A 391 12.73 24.45 28.36
N SER A 392 12.38 23.17 28.54
CA SER A 392 13.09 22.25 29.41
C SER A 392 12.64 20.81 29.18
N SER A 393 13.54 19.85 29.40
CA SER A 393 13.16 18.43 29.47
C SER A 393 12.15 18.22 30.63
N GLY A 394 11.13 17.39 30.39
CA GLY A 394 10.06 17.15 31.37
C GLY A 394 8.86 18.08 31.26
N ALA A 395 8.92 19.16 30.46
CA ALA A 395 7.80 20.08 30.26
C ALA A 395 6.92 19.67 29.06
N PRO A 396 5.60 19.93 29.10
CA PRO A 396 4.75 19.75 27.94
C PRO A 396 5.05 20.78 26.85
N ILE A 397 4.89 20.39 25.59
CA ILE A 397 5.09 21.24 24.40
C ILE A 397 3.74 21.39 23.69
N ASN A 398 3.39 22.62 23.31
CA ASN A 398 2.21 22.88 22.46
C ASN A 398 2.57 22.54 21.01
N VAL A 399 1.67 21.86 20.30
CA VAL A 399 1.88 21.42 18.93
C VAL A 399 0.69 21.78 18.06
N SER A 400 0.86 21.72 16.74
CA SER A 400 -0.22 21.89 15.78
C SER A 400 -1.31 20.84 15.96
N SER A 401 -2.57 21.24 15.72
CA SER A 401 -3.70 20.31 15.68
C SER A 401 -3.60 19.31 14.52
N GLN A 402 -2.72 19.53 13.54
CA GLN A 402 -2.50 18.60 12.43
C GLN A 402 -1.87 17.28 12.89
N LEU A 403 -1.15 17.26 14.01
CA LEU A 403 -0.46 16.08 14.53
C LEU A 403 -1.41 14.89 14.80
N VAL A 404 -2.69 15.15 15.05
CA VAL A 404 -3.71 14.10 15.24
C VAL A 404 -3.83 13.15 14.04
N ASN A 405 -3.56 13.63 12.83
CA ASN A 405 -3.65 12.82 11.60
C ASN A 405 -2.41 11.93 11.39
N PHE A 406 -1.31 12.22 12.09
CA PHE A 406 -0.02 11.53 11.96
C PHE A 406 0.37 10.76 13.22
N THR A 407 -0.60 10.57 14.10
CA THR A 407 -0.53 9.69 15.26
C THR A 407 -1.67 8.69 15.16
N SER A 408 -1.44 7.44 15.54
CA SER A 408 -2.49 6.42 15.60
C SER A 408 -2.81 6.12 17.07
N PRO A 409 -4.10 6.10 17.47
CA PRO A 409 -4.46 5.70 18.82
C PRO A 409 -4.21 4.20 19.00
N LEU A 410 -3.75 3.80 20.19
CA LEU A 410 -3.65 2.39 20.53
C LEU A 410 -5.04 1.74 20.58
N ASN A 411 -5.18 0.57 19.95
CA ASN A 411 -6.44 -0.18 19.96
C ASN A 411 -6.68 -0.93 21.27
N ALA A 412 -5.62 -1.24 22.03
CA ALA A 412 -5.69 -1.98 23.27
C ALA A 412 -4.65 -1.45 24.28
N ASN A 413 -4.85 -1.79 25.56
CA ASN A 413 -3.86 -1.53 26.60
C ASN A 413 -2.60 -2.37 26.34
N GLY A 414 -1.45 -1.87 26.80
CA GLY A 414 -0.17 -2.55 26.69
C GLY A 414 0.91 -1.89 27.52
N THR A 415 2.15 -2.30 27.30
CA THR A 415 3.32 -1.74 27.97
C THR A 415 4.35 -1.33 26.93
N ILE A 416 4.84 -0.10 26.96
CA ILE A 416 6.00 0.30 26.13
C ILE A 416 7.22 -0.41 26.68
N THR A 417 7.85 -1.25 25.86
CA THR A 417 8.99 -2.10 26.26
C THR A 417 10.33 -1.60 25.75
N GLN A 418 10.32 -0.93 24.59
CA GLN A 418 11.50 -0.39 23.94
C GLN A 418 11.11 0.60 22.83
N PHE A 419 12.04 1.48 22.48
CA PHE A 419 11.92 2.30 21.27
C PHE A 419 13.29 2.51 20.63
N ALA A 420 13.29 2.63 19.30
CA ALA A 420 14.46 3.00 18.53
C ALA A 420 14.34 4.45 18.06
N ALA A 421 15.46 5.14 17.98
CA ALA A 421 15.57 6.48 17.43
C ALA A 421 16.75 6.53 16.45
N TYR A 422 16.56 7.25 15.35
CA TYR A 422 17.54 7.49 14.31
C TYR A 422 17.51 8.97 13.95
N PHE A 423 18.69 9.57 13.78
CA PHE A 423 18.87 10.94 13.34
C PHE A 423 20.03 11.03 12.37
N SER A 424 19.84 11.73 11.25
CA SER A 424 20.91 11.99 10.29
C SER A 424 20.91 13.46 9.91
N ILE A 425 22.06 14.11 10.07
CA ILE A 425 22.26 15.52 9.76
C ILE A 425 22.13 15.73 8.25
N ASP A 426 21.45 16.79 7.87
CA ASP A 426 21.46 17.31 6.50
C ASP A 426 22.79 18.04 6.24
N GLY A 427 23.73 17.32 5.63
CA GLY A 427 25.05 17.86 5.30
C GLY A 427 25.07 18.89 4.17
N SER A 428 23.92 19.20 3.54
CA SER A 428 23.81 20.30 2.57
C SER A 428 23.52 21.65 3.24
N GLU A 429 22.81 21.62 4.37
CA GLU A 429 22.42 22.82 5.14
C GLU A 429 23.31 23.03 6.37
N THR A 430 23.72 21.96 7.04
CA THR A 430 24.63 22.01 8.20
C THR A 430 26.03 21.63 7.73
N THR A 431 26.95 22.60 7.67
CA THR A 431 28.29 22.38 7.08
C THR A 431 29.41 22.24 8.11
N VAL A 432 29.27 22.83 9.30
CA VAL A 432 30.27 22.81 10.36
C VAL A 432 29.59 22.74 11.72
N LEU A 433 30.12 21.91 12.61
CA LEU A 433 29.83 21.94 14.05
C LEU A 433 31.12 22.35 14.78
N GLU A 434 31.08 23.43 15.56
CA GLU A 434 32.26 23.94 16.27
C GLU A 434 32.69 23.03 17.43
N GLN A 435 31.77 22.24 17.96
CA GLN A 435 31.98 21.29 19.05
C GLN A 435 31.16 20.03 18.84
N THR A 436 31.47 19.00 19.62
CA THR A 436 30.64 17.79 19.69
C THR A 436 29.21 18.16 20.05
N THR A 437 28.27 17.77 19.20
CA THR A 437 26.84 17.96 19.43
C THR A 437 26.18 16.62 19.62
N SER A 438 25.58 16.41 20.79
CA SER A 438 24.86 15.20 21.18
C SER A 438 23.39 15.32 20.81
N VAL A 439 22.83 14.29 20.17
CA VAL A 439 21.40 14.20 19.85
C VAL A 439 20.70 13.33 20.86
N TYR A 440 19.55 13.79 21.34
CA TYR A 440 18.69 13.08 22.26
C TYR A 440 17.29 12.88 21.66
N ALA A 441 16.65 11.79 22.06
CA ALA A 441 15.27 11.47 21.73
C ALA A 441 14.50 11.05 22.98
N GLU A 442 13.21 11.36 23.02
CA GLU A 442 12.33 11.00 24.13
C GLU A 442 10.90 10.74 23.61
N ILE A 443 10.16 9.83 24.25
CA ILE A 443 8.78 9.54 23.87
C ILE A 443 7.86 10.52 24.57
N TYR A 444 6.99 11.17 23.80
CA TYR A 444 5.94 12.03 24.35
C TYR A 444 4.56 11.43 24.02
N LYS A 445 3.63 11.59 24.96
CA LYS A 445 2.21 11.29 24.78
C LYS A 445 1.49 12.52 24.24
N TYR A 446 0.79 12.37 23.12
CA TYR A 446 -0.03 13.41 22.52
C TYR A 446 -1.45 13.40 23.08
N THR A 447 -1.95 14.58 23.48
CA THR A 447 -3.32 14.81 23.97
C THR A 447 -4.10 15.66 22.97
N PRO A 448 -4.98 15.06 22.13
CA PRO A 448 -5.72 15.79 21.10
C PRO A 448 -6.61 16.92 21.63
N ALA A 449 -7.12 16.79 22.86
CA ALA A 449 -8.03 17.78 23.46
C ALA A 449 -7.34 19.12 23.76
N THR A 450 -6.04 19.11 24.03
CA THR A 450 -5.26 20.31 24.39
C THR A 450 -4.21 20.67 23.35
N ASN A 451 -4.00 19.83 22.32
CA ASN A 451 -2.90 19.93 21.37
C ASN A 451 -1.54 20.06 22.06
N GLN A 452 -1.34 19.25 23.10
CA GLN A 452 -0.09 19.19 23.85
C GLN A 452 0.50 17.80 23.80
N ILE A 453 1.82 17.76 23.77
CA ILE A 453 2.60 16.56 23.99
C ILE A 453 3.26 16.66 25.36
N SER A 454 3.31 15.55 26.11
CA SER A 454 3.93 15.49 27.44
C SER A 454 4.92 14.33 27.51
N PRO A 455 6.11 14.52 28.09
CA PRO A 455 7.14 13.49 28.13
C PRO A 455 6.71 12.29 28.96
N LEU A 456 7.11 11.10 28.54
CA LEU A 456 6.97 9.90 29.33
C LEU A 456 8.23 9.67 30.19
N PRO A 457 8.06 9.29 31.47
CA PRO A 457 9.19 9.02 32.35
C PRO A 457 10.06 7.90 31.81
N ASP A 458 11.35 7.93 32.13
CA ASP A 458 12.34 6.92 31.76
C ASP A 458 12.52 6.73 30.24
N THR A 459 12.07 7.66 29.40
CA THR A 459 12.22 7.54 27.92
C THR A 459 13.35 8.37 27.33
N PHE A 460 14.08 9.17 28.10
CA PHE A 460 15.22 9.94 27.62
C PHE A 460 16.35 9.03 27.08
N LEU A 461 16.72 9.20 25.80
CA LEU A 461 17.71 8.38 25.08
C LEU A 461 18.77 9.28 24.45
N HIS A 462 20.04 8.96 24.69
CA HIS A 462 21.15 9.48 23.89
C HIS A 462 21.22 8.71 22.57
N VAL A 463 20.94 9.41 21.46
CA VAL A 463 20.89 8.82 20.12
C VAL A 463 22.29 8.69 19.53
N GLY A 464 23.16 9.68 19.79
CA GLY A 464 24.55 9.66 19.34
C GLY A 464 25.18 11.05 19.34
N ASP A 465 26.46 11.12 18.97
CA ASP A 465 27.27 12.34 18.98
C ASP A 465 27.81 12.66 17.59
N PHE A 466 27.80 13.94 17.24
CA PHE A 466 28.42 14.46 16.02
C PHE A 466 29.64 15.32 16.39
N SER A 467 30.84 14.81 16.13
CA SER A 467 32.11 15.47 16.45
C SER A 467 32.92 15.94 15.23
N ASN A 468 32.34 15.87 14.02
CA ASN A 468 33.05 16.16 12.76
C ASN A 468 32.93 17.65 12.38
N THR A 469 34.07 18.35 12.35
CA THR A 469 34.16 19.80 12.06
C THR A 469 34.11 20.15 10.56
N PRO A 470 34.08 19.16 9.65
CA PRO A 470 33.28 19.29 8.44
C PRO A 470 32.17 18.24 8.43
N ILE A 471 30.93 18.72 8.37
CA ILE A 471 29.76 17.89 8.07
C ILE A 471 29.64 17.82 6.55
N SER A 472 29.34 16.62 6.04
CA SER A 472 29.05 16.39 4.63
C SER A 472 27.85 15.48 4.46
N ILE A 473 27.40 15.28 3.22
CA ILE A 473 26.38 14.29 2.86
C ILE A 473 26.79 12.84 3.19
N PHE A 474 28.06 12.61 3.55
CA PHE A 474 28.56 11.29 3.98
C PHE A 474 28.67 11.15 5.50
N THR A 475 28.29 12.18 6.28
CA THR A 475 28.29 12.09 7.74
C THR A 475 27.43 10.90 8.19
N PRO A 476 27.97 9.97 9.00
CA PRO A 476 27.20 8.84 9.52
C PRO A 476 25.99 9.30 10.32
N SER A 477 24.94 8.49 10.35
CA SER A 477 23.78 8.72 11.20
C SER A 477 24.09 8.45 12.67
N ALA A 478 23.34 9.11 13.56
CA ALA A 478 23.22 8.75 14.96
C ALA A 478 22.00 7.84 15.12
N HIS A 479 22.13 6.74 15.85
CA HIS A 479 21.03 5.83 16.10
C HIS A 479 21.25 5.07 17.40
N ASN A 480 20.16 4.75 18.09
CA ASN A 480 20.21 3.93 19.29
C ASN A 480 18.83 3.31 19.59
N VAL A 481 18.82 2.28 20.43
CA VAL A 481 17.60 1.64 20.95
C VAL A 481 17.59 1.67 22.47
N LYS A 482 16.50 2.19 23.05
CA LYS A 482 16.25 2.09 24.49
C LYS A 482 15.45 0.83 24.79
N THR A 483 16.02 -0.07 25.57
CA THR A 483 15.38 -1.34 25.99
C THR A 483 15.03 -1.32 27.47
N GLY A 484 14.24 -2.30 27.92
CA GLY A 484 13.91 -2.49 29.34
C GLY A 484 12.91 -1.46 29.90
N LEU A 485 12.12 -0.81 29.03
CA LEU A 485 11.06 0.07 29.46
C LEU A 485 9.90 -0.74 30.06
N ASN A 486 9.21 -0.15 31.03
CA ASN A 486 8.02 -0.73 31.66
C ASN A 486 6.99 0.38 31.91
N ILE A 487 6.51 0.99 30.83
CA ILE A 487 5.60 2.14 30.90
C ILE A 487 4.23 1.69 30.41
N ALA A 488 3.22 1.77 31.27
CA ALA A 488 1.85 1.42 30.90
C ALA A 488 1.33 2.35 29.80
N ALA A 489 0.71 1.77 28.78
CA ALA A 489 0.05 2.48 27.70
C ALA A 489 -1.43 2.04 27.65
N SER A 490 -2.33 3.01 27.57
CA SER A 490 -3.77 2.74 27.54
C SER A 490 -4.31 2.76 26.11
N SER A 491 -5.41 2.04 25.88
CA SER A 491 -6.20 2.19 24.66
C SER A 491 -6.58 3.66 24.46
N GLY A 492 -6.44 4.16 23.23
CA GLY A 492 -6.63 5.56 22.87
C GLY A 492 -5.37 6.43 22.96
N ASP A 493 -4.31 5.98 23.64
CA ASP A 493 -3.07 6.74 23.75
C ASP A 493 -2.38 6.90 22.38
N ARG A 494 -1.76 8.07 22.19
CA ARG A 494 -1.04 8.46 20.97
C ARG A 494 0.36 8.89 21.36
N PHE A 495 1.37 8.44 20.62
CA PHE A 495 2.77 8.70 20.94
C PHE A 495 3.52 9.31 19.76
N VAL A 496 4.50 10.14 20.08
CA VAL A 496 5.44 10.78 19.15
C VAL A 496 6.86 10.70 19.72
N LEU A 497 7.85 10.98 18.87
CA LEU A 497 9.23 11.21 19.34
C LEU A 497 9.56 12.69 19.26
N VAL A 498 10.31 13.15 20.26
CA VAL A 498 10.84 14.51 20.35
C VAL A 498 12.35 14.42 20.34
N PHE A 499 12.98 15.17 19.43
CA PHE A 499 14.44 15.25 19.28
C PHE A 499 14.94 16.61 19.75
N THR A 500 16.06 16.62 20.45
CA THR A 500 16.76 17.83 20.90
C THR A 500 18.27 17.63 20.75
N VAL A 501 19.02 18.73 20.72
CA VAL A 501 20.49 18.68 20.69
C VAL A 501 21.10 19.39 21.89
N LEU A 502 22.26 18.91 22.32
CA LEU A 502 23.11 19.54 23.32
C LEU A 502 24.52 19.68 22.76
N ALA A 503 25.07 20.89 22.76
CA ALA A 503 26.44 21.10 22.30
C ALA A 503 27.43 21.14 23.48
N ALA A 504 28.60 20.52 23.30
CA ALA A 504 29.61 20.42 24.33
C ALA A 504 30.41 21.73 24.48
N GLY A 505 30.01 22.58 25.43
CA GLY A 505 30.79 23.74 25.88
C GLY A 505 30.24 25.11 25.46
N PRO A 506 30.89 26.21 25.89
CA PRO A 506 30.45 27.56 25.56
C PRO A 506 30.67 27.84 24.07
N LEU A 507 29.61 28.25 23.38
CA LEU A 507 29.55 28.35 21.92
C LEU A 507 28.81 29.61 21.48
N THR A 508 28.92 29.92 20.18
CA THR A 508 27.89 30.71 19.51
C THR A 508 26.64 29.83 19.37
N SER A 509 25.44 30.39 19.56
CA SER A 509 24.19 29.65 19.30
C SER A 509 24.23 29.03 17.91
N GLY A 510 23.78 27.79 17.79
CA GLY A 510 23.85 27.03 16.56
C GLY A 510 22.56 26.31 16.23
N LEU A 511 22.54 25.72 15.03
CA LEU A 511 21.40 25.02 14.47
C LEU A 511 21.89 23.72 13.83
N VAL A 512 21.23 22.62 14.16
CA VAL A 512 21.40 21.32 13.50
C VAL A 512 20.13 21.01 12.73
N ILE A 513 20.24 20.89 11.41
CA ILE A 513 19.15 20.48 10.53
C ILE A 513 19.34 19.01 10.18
N GLY A 514 18.30 18.20 10.32
CA GLY A 514 18.41 16.78 9.99
C GLY A 514 17.07 16.07 9.92
N TRP A 515 17.14 14.80 9.53
CA TRP A 515 15.99 13.92 9.42
C TRP A 515 15.95 12.95 10.59
N ALA A 516 14.74 12.64 11.05
CA ALA A 516 14.56 11.80 12.22
C ALA A 516 13.53 10.68 11.96
N SER A 517 13.79 9.51 12.52
CA SER A 517 12.84 8.39 12.49
C SER A 517 12.97 7.55 13.76
N GLY A 518 12.02 6.65 13.95
CA GLY A 518 12.03 5.74 15.08
C GLY A 518 10.92 4.72 15.01
N GLY A 519 10.76 4.01 16.11
CA GLY A 519 9.65 3.09 16.31
C GLY A 519 9.48 2.80 17.78
N ILE A 520 8.24 2.56 18.21
CA ILE A 520 7.93 2.23 19.61
C ILE A 520 7.32 0.83 19.64
N SER A 521 7.87 -0.04 20.47
CA SER A 521 7.37 -1.40 20.69
C SER A 521 6.44 -1.41 21.89
N ILE A 522 5.21 -1.86 21.66
CA ILE A 522 4.25 -2.18 22.70
C ILE A 522 4.31 -3.69 22.94
N GLY A 523 4.42 -4.10 24.20
CA GLY A 523 4.23 -5.46 24.68
C GLY A 523 2.79 -5.67 25.18
N PRO A 524 2.41 -6.93 25.43
CA PRO A 524 1.12 -7.23 26.06
C PRO A 524 0.99 -6.50 27.40
N SER A 525 -0.24 -6.19 27.80
CA SER A 525 -0.49 -5.58 29.11
C SER A 525 0.06 -6.48 30.21
N SER A 526 0.93 -5.93 31.07
CA SER A 526 1.26 -6.60 32.33
C SER A 526 -0.02 -6.71 33.16
N SER A 527 -0.49 -7.92 33.39
CA SER A 527 -1.62 -8.23 34.28
C SER A 527 -1.36 -7.82 35.72
#